data_AF-A0A2A2HUX7-F1
#
_entry.id   AF-A0A2A2HUX7-F1
#
_cell.length_a   1.000
_cell.length_b   1.000
_cell.length_c   1.000
_cell.angle_alpha   90.00
_cell.angle_beta   90.00
_cell.angle_gamma   90.00
#
_symmetry.space_group_name_H-M   'P 1'
#
loop_
_entity.id
_entity.type
_entity.pdbx_description
1 polymer ?
#
loop_
_entity_poly.entity_id
_entity_poly.type
_entity_poly.pdbx_seq_one_letter_code
_entity_poly.pdbx_strand_id
1 'polypeptide(L)'
;MPPHWIFTVNVWTYEIVGKYEEFTIIDNNNEVIPEPYFGHKGQRYVRQDEYIKHPSRKNEDGSTLWLGDNTQMTFHFSGYSATVVGPGPKGVGDKIGNSAEKSAGYDELISELGAET
;
A
#
# COMPACT_ATOMS: atom_id res chain seq x y z
N MET A 1 25.10 -35.39 -23.29
CA MET A 1 23.98 -34.49 -22.98
C MET A 1 22.69 -35.28 -23.17
N PRO A 2 21.76 -35.32 -22.20
CA PRO A 2 20.49 -36.01 -22.42
C PRO A 2 19.76 -35.36 -23.61
N PRO A 3 19.05 -36.13 -24.45
CA PRO A 3 18.93 -35.80 -25.86
C PRO A 3 17.75 -34.88 -26.18
N HIS A 4 16.98 -34.44 -25.18
CA HIS A 4 15.74 -33.71 -25.43
C HIS A 4 15.58 -32.61 -24.37
N TRP A 5 15.58 -31.35 -24.79
CA TRP A 5 15.10 -30.25 -23.98
C TRP A 5 13.58 -30.39 -23.88
N ILE A 6 13.05 -30.75 -22.69
CA ILE A 6 11.64 -31.12 -22.52
C ILE A 6 10.80 -29.92 -22.04
N PHE A 7 11.36 -29.03 -21.23
CA PHE A 7 10.68 -27.83 -20.74
C PHE A 7 11.68 -26.74 -20.34
N THR A 8 11.19 -25.51 -20.21
CA THR A 8 11.92 -24.36 -19.66
C THR A 8 11.21 -23.89 -18.40
N VAL A 9 11.95 -23.51 -17.36
CA VAL A 9 11.39 -22.88 -16.15
C VAL A 9 11.76 -21.40 -16.17
N ASN A 10 10.75 -20.53 -16.14
CA ASN A 10 10.93 -19.10 -15.94
C ASN A 10 10.63 -18.77 -14.49
N VAL A 11 11.59 -18.10 -13.83
CA VAL A 11 11.44 -17.62 -12.46
C VAL A 11 11.49 -16.10 -12.50
N TRP A 12 10.45 -15.47 -11.98
CA TRP A 12 10.31 -14.04 -11.84
C TRP A 12 10.34 -13.66 -10.38
N THR A 13 11.13 -12.66 -10.03
CA THR A 13 10.96 -11.95 -8.76
C THR A 13 10.10 -10.73 -9.01
N TYR A 14 9.16 -10.48 -8.11
CA TYR A 14 8.34 -9.28 -8.17
C TYR A 14 8.40 -8.55 -6.84
N GLU A 15 8.23 -7.25 -6.92
CA GLU A 15 8.10 -6.36 -5.77
C GLU A 15 6.87 -5.51 -5.97
N ILE A 16 6.05 -5.43 -4.92
CA ILE A 16 4.82 -4.66 -4.91
C ILE A 16 4.95 -3.62 -3.82
N VAL A 17 4.83 -2.37 -4.24
CA VAL A 17 4.79 -1.20 -3.38
C VAL A 17 3.54 -0.41 -3.70
N GLY A 18 2.87 0.11 -2.67
CA GLY A 18 1.69 0.93 -2.86
C GLY A 18 1.24 1.61 -1.58
N LYS A 19 0.24 2.47 -1.75
CA LYS A 19 -0.44 3.18 -0.67
C LYS A 19 -1.94 3.18 -0.90
N TYR A 20 -2.70 3.08 0.18
CA TYR A 20 -4.14 3.28 0.15
C TYR A 20 -4.44 4.77 0.23
N GLU A 21 -5.33 5.27 -0.64
CA GLU A 21 -5.78 6.65 -0.60
C GLU A 21 -6.43 6.99 0.76
N GLU A 22 -7.35 6.12 1.19
CA GLU A 22 -7.99 6.13 2.50
C GLU A 22 -8.10 4.70 3.01
N PHE A 23 -7.74 4.47 4.28
CA PHE A 23 -8.01 3.20 4.96
C PHE A 23 -8.83 3.43 6.22
N THR A 24 -10.01 2.82 6.27
CA THR A 24 -11.03 3.07 7.30
C THR A 24 -11.33 1.79 8.07
N ILE A 25 -11.17 1.84 9.39
CA ILE A 25 -11.66 0.84 10.34
C ILE A 25 -12.90 1.40 11.03
N ILE A 26 -13.98 0.62 11.00
CA ILE A 26 -15.23 0.94 11.70
C ILE A 26 -15.38 -0.03 12.85
N ASP A 27 -15.42 0.50 14.07
CA ASP A 27 -15.80 -0.27 15.24
C ASP A 27 -17.32 -0.44 15.25
N ASN A 28 -17.76 -1.69 15.10
CA ASN A 28 -19.17 -2.08 15.09
C ASN A 28 -19.58 -2.76 16.41
N ASN A 29 -18.81 -2.57 17.47
CA ASN A 29 -19.19 -3.00 18.80
C ASN A 29 -20.42 -2.22 19.32
N ASN A 30 -21.06 -2.73 20.38
CA ASN A 30 -22.23 -2.11 20.99
C ASN A 30 -21.87 -1.03 22.04
N GLU A 31 -20.59 -0.68 22.20
CA GLU A 31 -20.08 0.35 23.09
C GLU A 31 -19.78 1.61 22.27
N VAL A 32 -20.86 2.29 21.94
CA VAL A 32 -20.90 3.41 20.98
C VAL A 32 -20.95 4.76 21.70
N ILE A 33 -20.50 5.81 21.02
CA ILE A 33 -20.67 7.18 21.50
C ILE A 33 -22.17 7.54 21.37
N PRO A 34 -22.87 7.86 22.48
CA PRO A 34 -24.28 8.17 22.43
C PRO A 34 -24.50 9.52 21.72
N GLU A 35 -25.35 9.52 20.71
CA GLU A 35 -25.67 10.71 19.92
C GLU A 35 -27.17 11.04 20.09
N PRO A 36 -27.54 12.16 20.76
CA PRO A 36 -28.90 12.37 21.27
C PRO A 36 -30.03 12.33 20.23
N TYR A 37 -29.73 12.66 18.97
CA TYR A 37 -30.73 12.81 17.91
C TYR A 37 -30.81 11.62 16.94
N PHE A 38 -29.74 10.83 16.81
CA PHE A 38 -29.65 9.76 15.80
C PHE A 38 -29.29 8.39 16.40
N GLY A 39 -29.27 8.29 17.74
CA GLY A 39 -29.01 7.05 18.45
C GLY A 39 -27.52 6.86 18.71
N HIS A 40 -26.87 6.01 17.92
CA HIS A 40 -25.52 5.53 18.19
C HIS A 40 -24.58 5.89 17.03
N LYS A 41 -23.44 6.50 17.34
CA LYS A 41 -22.38 6.72 16.36
C LYS A 41 -21.23 5.74 16.61
N GLY A 42 -21.02 4.85 15.64
CA GLY A 42 -19.87 3.96 15.62
C GLY A 42 -18.57 4.76 15.55
N GLN A 43 -17.55 4.30 16.27
CA GLN A 43 -16.23 4.90 16.20
C GLN A 43 -15.56 4.51 14.88
N ARG A 44 -14.97 5.50 14.20
CA ARG A 44 -14.24 5.29 12.95
C ARG A 44 -12.81 5.76 13.12
N TYR A 45 -11.87 4.92 12.70
CA TYR A 45 -10.47 5.27 12.55
C TYR A 45 -10.13 5.34 11.06
N VAL A 46 -9.56 6.45 10.62
CA VAL A 46 -9.25 6.71 9.20
C VAL A 46 -7.76 7.03 9.08
N ARG A 47 -7.05 6.34 8.19
CA ARG A 47 -5.68 6.68 7.75
C ARG A 47 -5.76 7.36 6.38
N GLN A 48 -5.37 8.62 6.34
CA GLN A 48 -5.32 9.46 5.14
C GLN A 48 -4.26 10.54 5.34
N ASP A 49 -3.86 11.21 4.26
CA ASP A 49 -2.93 12.34 4.32
C ASP A 49 -3.66 13.59 4.83
N GLU A 50 -3.54 13.86 6.12
CA GLU A 50 -4.24 14.99 6.77
C GLU A 50 -3.51 15.51 8.01
N TYR A 51 -3.41 16.83 8.12
CA TYR A 51 -3.00 17.50 9.34
C TYR A 51 -4.13 17.52 10.37
N ILE A 52 -3.90 16.95 11.55
CA ILE A 52 -4.91 16.82 12.59
C ILE A 52 -4.89 18.05 13.49
N LYS A 53 -6.04 18.70 13.62
CA LYS A 53 -6.26 19.84 14.53
C LYS A 53 -7.03 19.43 15.78
N HIS A 54 -6.77 20.11 16.89
CA HIS A 54 -7.53 19.93 18.11
C HIS A 54 -8.98 20.41 17.88
N PRO A 55 -10.01 19.63 18.26
CA PRO A 55 -11.40 19.94 17.92
C PRO A 55 -11.96 21.22 18.55
N SER A 56 -11.53 21.57 19.78
CA SER A 56 -12.06 22.71 20.53
C SER A 56 -11.03 23.69 21.09
N ARG A 57 -9.78 23.27 21.32
CA ARG A 57 -8.72 24.11 21.87
C ARG A 57 -7.97 24.84 20.77
N LYS A 58 -7.50 26.03 21.11
CA LYS A 58 -6.65 26.88 20.29
C LYS A 58 -5.40 27.24 21.09
N ASN A 59 -4.38 27.71 20.39
CA ASN A 59 -3.22 28.32 21.03
C ASN A 59 -3.62 29.62 21.73
N GLU A 60 -2.73 30.15 22.59
CA GLU A 60 -2.96 31.40 23.35
C GLU A 60 -3.18 32.62 22.44
N ASP A 61 -2.64 32.58 21.22
CA ASP A 61 -2.79 33.58 20.15
C ASP A 61 -4.07 33.43 19.33
N GLY A 62 -4.90 32.41 19.62
CA GLY A 62 -6.13 32.11 18.88
C GLY A 62 -5.93 31.35 17.56
N SER A 63 -4.70 30.91 17.25
CA SER A 63 -4.42 30.06 16.09
C SER A 63 -4.87 28.61 16.31
N THR A 64 -5.00 27.84 15.21
CA THR A 64 -5.35 26.42 15.26
C THR A 64 -4.27 25.65 16.02
N LEU A 65 -4.66 24.91 17.06
CA LEU A 65 -3.77 23.97 17.72
C LEU A 65 -3.67 22.70 16.86
N TRP A 66 -2.51 22.44 16.28
CA TRP A 66 -2.20 21.21 15.54
C TRP A 66 -1.76 20.11 16.50
N LEU A 67 -2.31 18.91 16.33
CA LEU A 67 -2.00 17.72 17.14
C LEU A 67 -0.93 16.85 16.48
N GLY A 68 -0.76 16.96 15.17
CA GLY A 68 0.20 16.20 14.39
C GLY A 68 -0.40 15.78 13.06
N ASP A 69 0.20 14.76 12.45
CA ASP A 69 -0.08 14.36 11.09
C ASP A 69 -0.68 12.95 11.07
N ASN A 70 -1.69 12.76 10.24
CA ASN A 70 -2.17 11.45 9.84
C ASN A 70 -1.51 11.10 8.51
N THR A 71 -1.05 9.86 8.39
CA THR A 71 -0.39 9.38 7.18
C THR A 71 -1.15 8.21 6.58
N GLN A 72 -1.13 8.13 5.26
CA GLN A 72 -1.70 7.02 4.49
C GLN A 72 -1.04 5.69 4.86
N MET A 73 -1.77 4.59 4.68
CA MET A 73 -1.23 3.27 4.93
C MET A 73 -0.46 2.78 3.69
N THR A 74 0.83 2.55 3.86
CA THR A 74 1.72 1.99 2.83
C THR A 74 1.84 0.47 2.98
N PHE A 75 2.12 -0.21 1.87
CA PHE A 75 2.45 -1.64 1.88
C PHE A 75 3.61 -1.90 0.93
N HIS A 76 4.48 -2.81 1.35
CA HIS A 76 5.66 -3.22 0.60
C HIS A 76 5.89 -4.72 0.83
N PHE A 77 5.87 -5.49 -0.24
CA PHE A 77 6.18 -6.91 -0.19
C PHE A 77 6.79 -7.40 -1.49
N SER A 78 7.63 -8.42 -1.38
CA SER A 78 8.30 -9.06 -2.51
C SER A 78 7.97 -10.54 -2.56
N GLY A 79 8.02 -11.12 -3.75
CA GLY A 79 7.81 -12.55 -3.93
C GLY A 79 8.45 -13.08 -5.20
N TYR A 80 8.21 -14.36 -5.47
CA TYR A 80 8.64 -15.01 -6.70
C TYR A 80 7.50 -15.78 -7.34
N SER A 81 7.52 -15.86 -8.66
CA SER A 81 6.59 -16.63 -9.48
C SER A 81 7.39 -17.52 -10.42
N ALA A 82 7.07 -18.82 -10.42
CA ALA A 82 7.74 -19.79 -11.27
C ALA A 82 6.73 -20.41 -12.24
N THR A 83 7.05 -20.39 -13.53
CA THR A 83 6.21 -20.95 -14.59
C THR A 83 7.00 -21.94 -15.41
N VAL A 84 6.43 -23.14 -15.59
CA VAL A 84 6.96 -24.16 -16.49
C VAL A 84 6.33 -23.94 -17.87
N VAL A 85 7.16 -23.77 -18.89
CA VAL A 85 6.74 -23.60 -20.28
C VAL A 85 7.34 -24.70 -21.15
N GLY A 86 6.76 -24.89 -22.34
CA GLY A 86 7.31 -25.80 -23.34
C GLY A 86 8.77 -25.44 -23.71
N PRO A 87 9.47 -26.35 -24.40
CA PRO A 87 10.85 -26.11 -24.80
C PRO A 87 10.92 -24.90 -25.74
N GLY A 88 11.82 -23.96 -25.45
CA GLY A 88 11.89 -22.69 -26.16
C GLY A 88 12.81 -21.68 -25.47
N PRO A 89 13.20 -20.61 -26.18
CA PRO A 89 14.12 -19.61 -25.68
C PRO A 89 13.63 -18.94 -24.38
N LYS A 90 14.57 -18.37 -23.61
CA LYS A 90 14.27 -17.63 -22.38
C LYS A 90 13.42 -16.40 -22.70
N GLY A 91 12.63 -15.95 -21.73
CA GLY A 91 11.83 -14.72 -21.84
C GLY A 91 10.36 -14.94 -22.24
N VAL A 92 9.83 -16.14 -22.03
CA VAL A 92 8.38 -16.38 -22.24
C VAL A 92 7.60 -15.63 -21.16
N GLY A 93 6.92 -14.57 -21.56
CA GLY A 93 6.16 -13.68 -20.68
C GLY A 93 6.67 -12.23 -20.64
N ASP A 94 7.86 -11.96 -21.20
CA ASP A 94 8.44 -10.63 -21.26
C ASP A 94 7.55 -9.71 -22.14
N LYS A 95 7.17 -8.55 -21.62
CA LYS A 95 6.40 -7.56 -22.39
C LYS A 95 7.31 -6.61 -23.16
N ILE A 96 8.45 -6.27 -22.57
CA ILE A 96 9.39 -5.26 -23.10
C ILE A 96 10.74 -5.85 -23.50
N GLY A 97 10.94 -7.16 -23.35
CA GLY A 97 12.20 -7.85 -23.68
C GLY A 97 13.37 -7.48 -22.77
N ASN A 98 13.10 -6.89 -21.61
CA ASN A 98 14.08 -6.52 -20.60
C ASN A 98 13.88 -7.37 -19.34
N SER A 99 14.94 -7.58 -18.56
CA SER A 99 14.90 -8.42 -17.34
C SER A 99 14.20 -7.76 -16.15
N ALA A 100 13.91 -6.45 -16.23
CA ALA A 100 13.22 -5.71 -15.19
C ALA A 100 12.08 -4.88 -15.79
N GLU A 101 10.87 -5.10 -15.29
CA GLU A 101 9.67 -4.37 -15.68
C GLU A 101 9.13 -3.61 -14.46
N LYS A 102 8.80 -2.32 -14.64
CA LYS A 102 8.30 -1.45 -13.57
C LYS A 102 6.99 -0.78 -14.01
N SER A 103 6.06 -0.64 -13.08
CA SER A 103 4.87 0.20 -13.27
C SER A 103 5.25 1.69 -13.15
N ALA A 104 4.41 2.56 -13.73
CA ALA A 104 4.50 4.00 -13.48
C ALA A 104 4.36 4.27 -11.96
N GLY A 105 5.17 5.20 -11.43
CA GLY A 105 5.14 5.58 -10.01
C GLY A 105 5.90 4.65 -9.06
N TYR A 106 6.45 3.51 -9.52
CA TYR A 106 7.22 2.61 -8.64
C TYR A 106 8.44 3.32 -8.02
N ASP A 107 9.22 4.06 -8.81
CA ASP A 107 10.44 4.71 -8.32
C ASP A 107 10.12 5.84 -7.32
N GLU A 108 9.01 6.57 -7.51
CA GLU A 108 8.53 7.58 -6.56
C GLU A 108 8.12 6.93 -5.23
N LEU A 109 7.30 5.87 -5.28
CA LEU A 109 6.83 5.15 -4.09
C LEU A 109 7.98 4.51 -3.29
N ILE A 110 8.98 3.95 -3.97
CA ILE A 110 10.18 3.40 -3.30
C ILE A 110 11.01 4.51 -2.65
N SER A 111 11.14 5.66 -3.31
CA SER A 111 11.85 6.81 -2.74
C SER A 111 11.13 7.38 -1.52
N GLU A 112 9.79 7.44 -1.55
CA GLU A 112 8.97 7.84 -0.39
C GLU A 112 9.19 6.88 0.77
N LEU A 113 9.10 5.56 0.55
CA LEU A 113 9.31 4.54 1.58
C LEU A 113 10.72 4.57 2.19
N GLY A 114 11.76 4.79 1.37
CA GLY A 114 13.15 4.85 1.84
C GLY A 114 13.50 6.14 2.58
N ALA A 115 12.70 7.20 2.43
CA ALA A 115 12.86 8.45 3.17
C ALA A 115 12.20 8.41 4.57
N GLU A 116 11.30 7.46 4.81
CA GLU A 116 10.59 7.28 6.10
C GLU A 116 11.31 6.32 7.08
N THR A 117 12.48 5.75 6.72
CA THR A 117 13.33 4.89 7.57
C THR A 117 14.63 5.56 7.97
#